data_AF-A0A5M3WI32-F1
#
_entry.id   AF-A0A5M3WI32-F1
#
_cell.length_a   1.000
_cell.length_b   1.000
_cell.length_c   1.000
_cell.angle_alpha   90.00
_cell.angle_beta   90.00
_cell.angle_gamma   90.00
#
_symmetry.space_group_name_H-M   'P 1'
#
loop_
_entity.id
_entity.type
_entity.pdbx_description
1 polymer ?
#
loop_
_entity_poly.entity_id
_entity_poly.type
_entity_poly.pdbx_seq_one_letter_code
_entity_poly.pdbx_strand_id
1 'polypeptide(L)'
;MPTFVAAALGDEYGRGMFYLILILGVLILFSTQLGIFEAMVRVTTDAAHGTSTRLRTLIEGDPRRFYYPFMLVLLVIIAVVLHLALPVSLVQWSANMSNLGALIYPFLLMYLNSRLPKAARPRWYHHLILVLNFLFFGFFFVNFIADFVGDPLVTF
;
A
#
# COMPACT_ATOMS: atom_id res chain seq x y z
N MET A 1 -10.18 -10.01 -10.88
CA MET A 1 -9.77 -8.83 -11.69
C MET A 1 -9.02 -9.27 -12.95
N PRO A 2 -7.86 -9.96 -12.90
CA PRO A 2 -7.14 -10.35 -14.12
C PRO A 2 -7.91 -11.36 -14.98
N THR A 3 -8.65 -12.27 -14.34
CA THR A 3 -9.45 -13.30 -15.01
C THR A 3 -10.65 -12.72 -15.77
N PHE A 4 -11.29 -11.67 -15.25
CA PHE A 4 -12.39 -10.97 -15.92
C PHE A 4 -11.90 -10.20 -17.14
N VAL A 5 -10.81 -9.46 -17.00
CA VAL A 5 -10.18 -8.73 -18.11
C VAL A 5 -9.63 -9.69 -19.15
N ALA A 6 -9.01 -10.80 -18.73
CA ALA A 6 -8.55 -11.86 -19.62
C ALA A 6 -9.71 -12.49 -20.39
N ALA A 7 -10.84 -12.77 -19.74
CA ALA A 7 -12.02 -13.34 -20.40
C ALA A 7 -12.59 -12.37 -21.44
N ALA A 8 -12.81 -11.10 -21.08
CA ALA A 8 -13.32 -10.09 -22.00
C ALA A 8 -12.42 -9.88 -23.23
N LEU A 9 -11.10 -9.74 -23.01
CA LEU A 9 -10.14 -9.62 -24.11
C LEU A 9 -9.94 -10.94 -24.88
N GLY A 10 -10.17 -12.08 -24.23
CA GLY A 10 -10.12 -13.40 -24.85
C GLY A 10 -11.30 -13.64 -25.79
N ASP A 11 -12.47 -13.11 -25.46
CA ASP A 11 -13.66 -13.17 -26.32
C ASP A 11 -13.49 -12.29 -27.58
N GLU A 12 -12.79 -11.16 -27.46
CA GLU A 12 -12.57 -10.22 -28.56
C GLU A 12 -11.34 -10.57 -29.44
N TYR A 13 -10.22 -10.97 -28.82
CA TYR A 13 -8.93 -11.19 -29.51
C TYR A 13 -8.49 -12.67 -29.53
N GLY A 14 -9.28 -13.57 -28.96
CA GLY A 14 -9.05 -15.00 -28.96
C GLY A 14 -8.21 -15.54 -27.80
N ARG A 15 -8.11 -16.87 -27.72
CA ARG A 15 -7.49 -17.62 -26.62
C ARG A 15 -6.02 -17.26 -26.33
N GLY A 16 -5.27 -16.82 -27.32
CA GLY A 16 -3.88 -16.38 -27.12
C GLY A 16 -3.78 -15.15 -26.22
N MET A 17 -4.67 -14.17 -26.42
CA MET A 17 -4.74 -12.97 -25.60
C MET A 17 -5.17 -13.29 -24.16
N PHE A 18 -6.12 -14.22 -24.00
CA PHE A 18 -6.54 -14.70 -22.68
C PHE A 18 -5.37 -15.18 -21.82
N TYR A 19 -4.54 -16.09 -22.34
CA TYR A 19 -3.39 -16.61 -21.60
C TYR A 19 -2.32 -15.55 -21.34
N LEU A 20 -2.08 -14.67 -22.31
CA LEU A 20 -1.11 -13.58 -22.17
C LEU A 20 -1.50 -12.63 -21.03
N ILE A 21 -2.77 -12.22 -20.97
CA ILE A 21 -3.28 -11.33 -19.91
C ILE A 21 -3.25 -12.03 -18.54
N LEU A 22 -3.54 -13.34 -18.47
CA LEU A 22 -3.38 -14.08 -17.22
C LEU A 22 -1.94 -14.09 -16.73
N ILE A 23 -0.98 -14.37 -17.60
CA ILE A 23 0.44 -14.36 -17.25
C ILE A 23 0.86 -12.95 -16.80
N LEU A 24 0.50 -11.90 -17.53
CA LEU A 24 0.78 -10.53 -17.12
C LEU A 24 0.17 -10.19 -15.76
N GLY A 25 -1.09 -10.55 -15.55
CA GLY A 25 -1.76 -10.34 -14.28
C GLY A 25 -1.05 -11.02 -13.11
N VAL A 26 -0.59 -12.25 -13.31
CA VAL A 26 0.22 -12.99 -12.32
C VAL A 26 1.55 -12.27 -12.08
N LEU A 27 2.29 -11.90 -13.11
CA LEU A 27 3.61 -11.26 -12.96
C LEU A 27 3.53 -9.90 -12.25
N ILE A 28 2.54 -9.08 -12.61
CA ILE A 28 2.33 -7.75 -12.01
C ILE A 28 1.91 -7.90 -10.54
N LEU A 29 0.91 -8.73 -10.26
CA LEU A 29 0.43 -8.91 -8.90
C LEU A 29 1.47 -9.60 -8.03
N PHE A 30 2.11 -10.66 -8.51
CA PHE A 30 3.10 -11.39 -7.72
C PHE A 30 4.28 -10.51 -7.30
N SER A 31 4.87 -9.77 -8.23
CA SER A 31 5.99 -8.86 -7.93
C SER A 31 5.59 -7.75 -6.96
N THR A 32 4.41 -7.16 -7.14
CA THR A 32 3.89 -6.10 -6.26
C THR A 32 3.57 -6.64 -4.87
N GLN A 33 2.93 -7.80 -4.77
CA GLN A 33 2.58 -8.43 -3.49
C GLN A 33 3.82 -8.81 -2.70
N LEU A 34 4.84 -9.38 -3.35
CA LEU A 34 6.14 -9.66 -2.71
C LEU A 34 6.82 -8.39 -2.22
N GLY A 35 6.84 -7.33 -3.04
CA GLY A 35 7.44 -6.05 -2.67
C GLY A 35 6.74 -5.40 -1.45
N ILE A 36 5.40 -5.40 -1.44
CA ILE A 36 4.62 -4.87 -0.31
C ILE A 36 4.85 -5.71 0.95
N PHE A 37 4.82 -7.04 0.84
CA PHE A 37 5.04 -7.94 1.96
C PHE A 37 6.42 -7.72 2.60
N GLU A 38 7.48 -7.69 1.80
CA GLU A 38 8.84 -7.45 2.31
C GLU A 38 8.96 -6.05 2.94
N ALA A 39 8.42 -5.02 2.28
CA ALA A 39 8.46 -3.65 2.78
C ALA A 39 7.73 -3.52 4.13
N MET A 40 6.57 -4.16 4.31
CA MET A 40 5.84 -4.13 5.57
C MET A 40 6.61 -4.82 6.70
N VAL A 41 7.20 -5.98 6.45
CA VAL A 41 8.04 -6.70 7.43
C VAL A 41 9.23 -5.85 7.84
N ARG A 42 9.91 -5.22 6.88
CA ARG A 42 11.06 -4.36 7.14
C ARG A 42 10.69 -3.11 7.94
N VAL A 43 9.70 -2.33 7.46
CA VAL A 43 9.26 -1.09 8.13
C VAL A 43 8.78 -1.38 9.55
N THR A 44 8.05 -2.48 9.76
CA THR A 44 7.58 -2.86 11.10
C THR A 44 8.73 -3.27 12.00
N THR A 45 9.68 -4.05 11.49
CA THR A 45 10.87 -4.47 12.26
C THR A 45 11.73 -3.26 12.66
N ASP A 46 11.97 -2.33 11.72
CA ASP A 46 12.76 -1.13 11.96
C ASP A 46 12.07 -0.19 12.96
N ALA A 47 10.76 0.03 12.81
CA ALA A 47 9.98 0.85 13.73
C ALA A 47 9.94 0.23 15.14
N ALA A 48 9.75 -1.08 15.25
CA ALA A 48 9.72 -1.79 16.52
C ALA A 48 11.09 -1.77 17.23
N HIS A 49 12.17 -1.93 16.48
CA HIS A 49 13.54 -1.83 16.99
C HIS A 49 13.89 -0.40 17.43
N GLY A 50 13.49 0.61 16.66
CA GLY A 50 13.76 2.02 16.95
C GLY A 50 12.95 2.60 18.11
N THR A 51 11.74 2.09 18.35
CA THR A 51 10.79 2.65 19.34
C THR A 51 10.81 1.90 20.68
N SER A 52 11.07 0.59 20.69
CA SER A 52 10.92 -0.22 21.89
C SER A 52 12.27 -0.71 22.45
N THR A 53 12.72 -0.06 23.53
CA THR A 53 13.90 -0.51 24.30
C THR A 53 13.70 -1.91 24.87
N ARG A 54 12.47 -2.26 25.30
CA ARG A 54 12.13 -3.60 25.83
C ARG A 54 12.27 -4.70 24.78
N LEU A 55 11.84 -4.41 23.55
CA LEU A 55 11.95 -5.35 22.45
C LEU A 55 13.43 -5.52 22.04
N ARG A 56 14.19 -4.43 22.02
CA ARG A 56 15.63 -4.44 21.75
C ARG A 56 16.43 -5.27 22.76
N THR A 57 16.08 -5.19 24.06
CA THR A 57 16.70 -6.01 25.11
C THR A 57 16.28 -7.48 25.01
N LEU A 58 15.03 -7.77 24.66
CA LEU A 58 14.52 -9.14 24.51
C LEU A 58 15.19 -9.88 23.34
N ILE A 59 15.60 -9.14 22.32
CA ILE A 59 16.17 -9.68 21.08
C ILE A 59 17.71 -9.63 21.08
N GLU A 60 18.34 -9.24 22.20
CA GLU A 60 19.81 -9.10 22.31
C GLU A 60 20.41 -8.17 21.23
N GLY A 61 19.61 -7.24 20.72
CA GLY A 61 20.04 -6.29 19.69
C GLY A 61 20.11 -6.83 18.26
N ASP A 62 19.80 -8.11 17.97
CA ASP A 62 19.79 -8.66 16.60
C ASP A 62 18.40 -8.59 15.93
N PRO A 63 18.12 -7.62 15.03
CA PRO A 63 16.79 -7.43 14.44
C PRO A 63 16.25 -8.66 13.70
N ARG A 64 17.13 -9.57 13.25
CA ARG A 64 16.76 -10.76 12.48
C ARG A 64 15.85 -11.70 13.27
N ARG A 65 16.02 -11.79 14.58
CA ARG A 65 15.22 -12.67 15.43
C ARG A 65 13.76 -12.22 15.56
N PHE A 66 13.45 -10.95 15.28
CA PHE A 66 12.07 -10.48 15.15
C PHE A 66 11.58 -10.53 13.71
N TYR A 67 12.46 -10.24 12.75
CA TYR A 67 12.16 -10.25 11.32
C TYR A 67 11.54 -11.58 10.86
N TYR A 68 12.22 -12.71 11.09
CA TYR A 68 11.76 -14.01 10.57
C TYR A 68 10.46 -14.51 11.21
N PRO A 69 10.28 -14.46 12.55
CA PRO A 69 9.00 -14.83 13.16
C PRO A 69 7.86 -13.90 12.77
N PHE A 70 8.09 -12.58 12.71
CA PHE A 70 7.07 -11.64 12.26
C PHE A 70 6.65 -11.90 10.81
N MET A 71 7.61 -12.16 9.93
CA MET A 71 7.35 -12.54 8.54
C MET A 71 6.49 -13.81 8.45
N LEU A 72 6.78 -14.84 9.24
CA LEU A 72 6.01 -16.08 9.24
C LEU A 72 4.59 -15.88 9.78
N VAL A 73 4.44 -15.14 10.87
CA VAL A 73 3.12 -14.81 11.43
C VAL A 73 2.30 -14.01 10.42
N LEU A 74 2.90 -13.01 9.78
CA LEU A 74 2.23 -12.20 8.76
C LEU A 74 1.80 -13.06 7.57
N LEU A 75 2.64 -13.99 7.11
CA LEU A 75 2.31 -14.92 6.04
C LEU A 75 1.09 -15.79 6.39
N VAL A 76 1.05 -16.34 7.61
CA VAL A 76 -0.08 -17.15 8.09
C VAL A 76 -1.36 -16.32 8.16
N ILE A 77 -1.28 -15.09 8.67
CA ILE A 77 -2.44 -14.18 8.73
C ILE A 77 -2.96 -13.90 7.32
N ILE A 78 -2.08 -13.54 6.37
CA ILE A 78 -2.48 -13.27 4.99
C ILE A 78 -3.13 -14.51 4.37
N ALA A 79 -2.56 -15.70 4.56
CA ALA A 79 -3.12 -16.95 4.05
C ALA A 79 -4.53 -17.22 4.58
N VAL A 80 -4.76 -17.00 5.88
CA VAL A 80 -6.09 -17.14 6.50
C VAL A 80 -7.08 -16.10 5.94
N VAL A 81 -6.66 -14.83 5.87
CA VAL A 81 -7.52 -13.74 5.38
C VAL A 81 -7.93 -13.94 3.92
N LEU A 82 -7.01 -14.40 3.06
CA LEU A 82 -7.31 -14.72 1.67
C LEU A 82 -8.33 -15.86 1.52
N HIS A 83 -8.45 -16.74 2.51
CA HIS A 83 -9.42 -17.83 2.52
C HIS A 83 -10.82 -17.37 3.00
N LEU A 84 -10.88 -16.33 3.83
CA LEU A 84 -12.12 -15.86 4.47
C LEU A 84 -12.82 -14.73 3.72
N ALA A 85 -12.13 -13.99 2.86
CA ALA A 85 -12.66 -12.80 2.20
C ALA A 85 -12.57 -12.88 0.67
N LEU A 86 -13.55 -12.26 -0.02
CA LEU A 86 -13.50 -12.15 -1.48
C LEU A 86 -12.30 -11.29 -1.88
N PRO A 87 -11.37 -11.78 -2.73
CA PRO A 87 -10.16 -11.06 -3.10
C PRO A 87 -10.42 -9.69 -3.73
N VAL A 88 -11.58 -9.51 -4.37
CA VAL A 88 -11.92 -8.27 -5.08
C VAL A 88 -12.17 -7.12 -4.12
N SER A 89 -12.93 -7.34 -3.04
CA SER A 89 -13.19 -6.30 -2.06
C SER A 89 -11.89 -5.93 -1.33
N LEU A 90 -11.12 -6.91 -0.87
CA LEU A 90 -9.83 -6.62 -0.20
C LEU A 90 -8.88 -5.78 -1.05
N VAL A 91 -8.80 -6.04 -2.36
CA VAL A 91 -7.97 -5.24 -3.28
C VAL A 91 -8.51 -3.81 -3.42
N GLN A 92 -9.82 -3.63 -3.56
CA GLN A 92 -10.43 -2.29 -3.63
C GLN A 92 -10.21 -1.50 -2.33
N TRP A 93 -10.39 -2.15 -1.18
CA TRP A 93 -10.14 -1.54 0.12
C TRP A 93 -8.66 -1.15 0.28
N SER A 94 -7.74 -2.05 -0.05
CA SER A 94 -6.30 -1.78 -0.01
C SER A 94 -5.88 -0.64 -0.94
N ALA A 95 -6.43 -0.59 -2.16
CA ALA A 95 -6.16 0.48 -3.11
C ALA A 95 -6.63 1.85 -2.58
N ASN A 96 -7.83 1.90 -1.99
CA ASN A 96 -8.35 3.15 -1.40
C ASN A 96 -7.61 3.55 -0.12
N MET A 97 -7.15 2.60 0.70
CA MET A 97 -6.31 2.89 1.87
C MET A 97 -4.95 3.50 1.47
N SER A 98 -4.46 3.26 0.26
CA SER A 98 -3.25 3.93 -0.24
C SER A 98 -3.45 5.44 -0.40
N ASN A 99 -4.69 5.89 -0.67
CA ASN A 99 -5.02 7.32 -0.70
C ASN A 99 -4.89 7.93 0.71
N LEU A 100 -5.22 7.21 1.78
CA LEU A 100 -5.01 7.69 3.16
C LEU A 100 -3.54 8.02 3.43
N GLY A 101 -2.62 7.21 2.93
CA GLY A 101 -1.18 7.51 2.98
C GLY A 101 -0.88 8.85 2.29
N ALA A 102 -1.45 9.09 1.12
CA ALA A 102 -1.32 10.36 0.40
C ALA A 102 -1.98 11.55 1.12
N LEU A 103 -2.85 11.34 2.12
CA LEU A 103 -3.32 12.44 2.98
C LEU A 103 -2.32 12.74 4.11
N ILE A 104 -1.70 11.72 4.71
CA ILE A 104 -0.88 11.87 5.91
C ILE A 104 0.58 12.24 5.57
N TYR A 105 1.18 11.53 4.60
CA TYR A 105 2.60 11.67 4.28
C TYR A 105 3.01 13.06 3.79
N PRO A 106 2.23 13.79 2.98
CA PRO A 106 2.60 15.15 2.56
C PRO A 106 2.80 16.10 3.74
N PHE A 107 1.91 16.10 4.74
CA PHE A 107 2.07 16.96 5.91
C PHE A 107 3.24 16.53 6.80
N LEU A 108 3.44 15.22 6.96
CA LEU A 108 4.60 14.71 7.70
C LEU A 108 5.90 15.12 7.01
N LEU A 109 5.97 15.04 5.68
CA LEU A 109 7.12 15.49 4.89
C LEU A 109 7.31 17.00 4.98
N MET A 110 6.25 17.81 4.93
CA MET A 110 6.35 19.26 5.16
C MET A 110 6.94 19.56 6.56
N TYR A 111 6.47 18.85 7.60
CA TYR A 111 7.00 19.00 8.95
C TYR A 111 8.48 18.60 9.04
N LEU A 112 8.85 17.43 8.53
CA LEU A 112 10.24 16.97 8.52
C LEU A 112 11.15 17.90 7.71
N ASN A 113 10.70 18.38 6.55
CA ASN A 113 11.43 19.33 5.71
C ASN A 113 11.68 20.66 6.41
N SER A 114 10.76 21.11 7.27
CA SER A 114 10.93 22.34 8.07
C SER A 114 12.05 22.21 9.11
N ARG A 115 12.31 20.98 9.59
CA ARG A 115 13.35 20.66 10.58
C ARG A 115 14.74 20.47 9.97
N LEU A 116 14.85 20.40 8.64
CA LEU A 116 16.13 20.19 7.97
C LEU A 116 17.03 21.46 8.01
N PRO A 117 18.37 21.28 8.00
CA PRO A 117 19.34 22.36 7.84
C PRO A 117 19.07 23.14 6.54
N LYS A 118 19.32 24.46 6.54
CA LYS A 118 18.97 25.36 5.42
C LYS A 118 19.49 24.89 4.05
N ALA A 119 20.65 24.22 4.00
CA ALA A 119 21.25 23.71 2.76
C ALA A 119 20.47 22.55 2.11
N ALA A 120 19.68 21.79 2.89
CA ALA A 120 18.90 20.66 2.43
C ALA A 120 17.39 20.95 2.36
N ARG A 121 16.97 22.20 2.61
CA ARG A 121 15.54 22.55 2.59
C ARG A 121 15.02 22.55 1.16
N PRO A 122 13.93 21.80 0.88
CA PRO A 122 13.32 21.82 -0.43
C PRO A 122 12.76 23.21 -0.75
N ARG A 123 12.81 23.57 -2.04
CA ARG A 123 12.24 24.82 -2.55
C ARG A 123 10.73 24.87 -2.33
N TRP A 124 10.17 26.08 -2.26
CA TRP A 124 8.76 26.33 -1.99
C TRP A 124 7.78 25.58 -2.92
N TYR A 125 8.15 25.36 -4.19
CA TYR A 125 7.34 24.57 -5.13
C TYR A 125 7.08 23.13 -4.67
N HIS A 126 7.98 22.52 -3.89
CA HIS A 126 7.74 21.17 -3.34
C HIS A 126 6.55 21.17 -2.38
N HIS A 127 6.35 22.24 -1.61
CA HIS A 127 5.19 22.35 -0.73
C HIS A 127 3.90 22.50 -1.53
N LEU A 128 3.92 23.26 -2.64
CA LEU A 128 2.76 23.35 -3.52
C LEU A 128 2.38 21.99 -4.14
N ILE A 129 3.35 21.24 -4.64
CA ILE A 129 3.10 19.91 -5.22
C ILE A 129 2.52 18.96 -4.17
N LEU A 130 3.04 19.02 -2.93
CA LEU A 130 2.52 18.22 -1.83
C LEU A 130 1.08 18.62 -1.43
N VAL A 131 0.73 19.91 -1.48
CA VAL A 131 -0.66 20.37 -1.27
C VAL A 131 -1.58 19.91 -2.40
N LEU A 132 -1.15 19.99 -3.66
CA LEU A 132 -1.93 19.50 -4.80
C LEU A 132 -2.15 17.99 -4.72
N ASN A 133 -1.13 17.23 -4.31
CA ASN A 133 -1.23 15.80 -4.04
C ASN A 133 -2.27 15.51 -2.96
N PHE A 134 -2.22 16.23 -1.84
CA PHE A 134 -3.21 16.12 -0.77
C PHE A 134 -4.64 16.40 -1.27
N LEU A 135 -4.85 17.48 -2.04
CA LEU A 135 -6.18 17.83 -2.55
C LEU A 135 -6.72 16.76 -3.51
N PHE A 136 -5.87 16.29 -4.42
CA PHE A 136 -6.23 15.29 -5.41
C PHE A 136 -6.59 13.95 -4.75
N PHE A 137 -5.68 13.37 -3.97
CA PHE A 137 -5.92 12.08 -3.31
C PHE A 137 -6.93 12.18 -2.16
N GLY A 138 -6.97 13.34 -1.48
CA GLY A 138 -7.97 13.71 -0.48
C GLY A 138 -9.39 13.63 -1.01
N PHE A 139 -9.63 14.22 -2.17
CA PHE A 139 -10.93 14.18 -2.84
C PHE A 139 -11.39 12.72 -3.09
N PHE A 140 -10.54 11.89 -3.68
CA PHE A 140 -10.89 10.48 -3.94
C PHE A 140 -11.12 9.68 -2.66
N PHE A 141 -10.32 9.92 -1.62
CA PHE A 141 -10.48 9.25 -0.33
C PHE A 141 -11.80 9.63 0.35
N VAL A 142 -12.17 10.91 0.35
CA VAL A 142 -13.45 11.37 0.91
C VAL A 142 -14.61 10.84 0.11
N ASN A 143 -14.52 10.80 -1.23
CA ASN A 143 -15.55 10.21 -2.08
C ASN A 143 -15.74 8.70 -1.78
N PHE A 144 -14.65 7.96 -1.56
CA PHE A 144 -14.70 6.56 -1.15
C PHE A 144 -15.36 6.36 0.22
N ILE A 145 -15.06 7.23 1.21
CA ILE A 145 -15.74 7.16 2.52
C ILE A 145 -17.23 7.49 2.39
N ALA A 146 -17.59 8.47 1.55
CA ALA A 146 -18.98 8.83 1.30
C ALA A 146 -19.76 7.65 0.68
N ASP A 147 -19.19 6.98 -0.33
CA ASP A 147 -19.73 5.76 -0.94
C ASP A 147 -19.87 4.60 0.06
N PHE A 148 -18.99 4.54 1.06
CA PHE A 148 -19.06 3.53 2.12
C PHE A 148 -20.19 3.78 3.14
N VAL A 149 -20.54 5.05 3.40
CA VAL A 149 -21.48 5.46 4.46
C VAL A 149 -22.88 5.82 3.90
N GLY A 150 -23.00 6.12 2.61
CA GLY A 150 -24.23 6.55 1.97
C GLY A 150 -24.07 6.65 0.45
N ASP A 151 -24.56 7.74 -0.16
CA ASP A 151 -24.41 7.98 -1.60
C ASP A 151 -23.05 8.66 -1.92
N PRO A 152 -22.38 8.24 -3.01
CA PRO A 152 -21.14 8.87 -3.45
C PRO A 152 -21.34 10.34 -3.81
N LEU A 153 -20.37 11.20 -3.43
CA LEU A 153 -20.40 12.63 -3.75
C LEU A 153 -20.32 12.88 -5.26
N VAL A 154 -19.59 12.02 -5.98
CA VAL A 154 -19.49 12.01 -7.45
C VAL A 154 -19.36 10.56 -7.93
N THR A 155 -20.21 10.15 -8.87
CA THR A 155 -20.09 8.90 -9.63
C THR A 155 -19.26 9.14 -10.90
N PHE A 156 -18.30 8.26 -11.16
CA PHE A 156 -17.46 8.29 -12.37
C PHE A 156 -17.69 7.03 -13.19
#